data_AF-A0A4V2ZD67-F1
#
_entry.id   AF-A0A4V2ZD67-F1
#
_cell.length_a   1.000
_cell.length_b   1.000
_cell.length_c   1.000
_cell.angle_alpha   90.00
_cell.angle_beta   90.00
_cell.angle_gamma   90.00
#
_symmetry.space_group_name_H-M   'P 1'
#
loop_
_entity.id
_entity.type
_entity.pdbx_description
1 polymer ?
#
loop_
_entity_poly.entity_id
_entity_poly.type
_entity_poly.pdbx_seq_one_letter_code
_entity_poly.pdbx_strand_id
1 'polypeptide(L)'
;MELIATSRREGAPVACAYGASLAEGGRTLRCGLLFVMRGQKRRVLTLKDPQTKTTYRVRLPKLLVGQKRHARVSRIQLEVLP
;
A
#
# COMPACT_ATOMS: atom_id res chain seq x y z
N MET A 1 5.91 -4.22 10.06
CA MET A 1 5.68 -5.31 9.09
C MET A 1 5.97 -4.85 7.66
N GLU A 2 6.19 -5.78 6.74
CA GLU A 2 6.22 -5.52 5.31
C GLU A 2 4.89 -5.98 4.71
N LEU A 3 4.28 -5.17 3.85
CA LEU A 3 3.03 -5.49 3.18
C LEU A 3 3.16 -5.32 1.68
N ILE A 4 2.76 -6.35 0.94
CA ILE A 4 2.92 -6.43 -0.51
C ILE A 4 1.55 -6.45 -1.16
N ALA A 5 1.35 -5.64 -2.21
CA ALA A 5 0.11 -5.67 -2.97
C ALA A 5 -0.13 -7.04 -3.59
N THR A 6 -1.34 -7.56 -3.46
CA THR A 6 -1.74 -8.82 -4.09
C THR A 6 -1.85 -8.69 -5.62
N SER A 7 -2.19 -7.49 -6.10
CA SER A 7 -2.22 -7.18 -7.53
C SER A 7 -0.80 -7.00 -8.07
N ARG A 8 -0.56 -7.53 -9.27
CA ARG A 8 0.74 -7.46 -9.95
C ARG A 8 0.63 -6.79 -11.32
N ARG A 9 1.75 -6.25 -11.79
CA ARG A 9 1.96 -5.71 -13.14
C ARG A 9 3.40 -5.98 -13.55
N GLU A 10 3.61 -6.42 -14.79
CA GLU A 10 4.95 -6.78 -15.30
C GLU A 10 5.65 -7.79 -14.35
N GLY A 11 4.89 -8.73 -13.76
CA GLY A 11 5.41 -9.71 -12.79
C GLY A 11 5.65 -9.19 -11.36
N ALA A 12 5.66 -7.88 -11.13
CA ALA A 12 5.96 -7.25 -9.85
C ALA A 12 4.69 -6.76 -9.10
N PRO A 13 4.71 -6.65 -7.76
CA PRO A 13 3.63 -6.05 -6.99
C PRO A 13 3.38 -4.58 -7.36
N VAL A 14 2.11 -4.17 -7.45
CA VAL A 14 1.78 -2.78 -7.80
C VAL A 14 2.04 -1.78 -6.66
N ALA A 15 2.23 -2.26 -5.43
CA ALA A 15 2.65 -1.45 -4.30
C ALA A 15 3.32 -2.31 -3.21
N CYS A 16 4.24 -1.71 -2.46
CA CYS A 16 4.87 -2.30 -1.28
C CYS A 16 4.91 -1.25 -0.16
N ALA A 17 4.53 -1.65 1.06
CA ALA A 17 4.62 -0.82 2.25
C ALA A 17 5.60 -1.45 3.25
N TYR A 18 6.59 -0.69 3.68
CA TYR A 18 7.63 -1.12 4.61
C TYR A 18 7.53 -0.36 5.92
N GLY A 19 7.91 -1.01 7.02
CA GLY A 19 7.74 -0.45 8.36
C GLY A 19 6.28 -0.16 8.67
N ALA A 20 5.36 -0.98 8.15
CA ALA A 20 3.94 -0.80 8.34
C ALA A 20 3.52 -1.17 9.78
N SER A 21 2.57 -0.43 10.34
CA SER A 21 1.95 -0.69 11.64
C SER A 21 0.49 -0.21 11.61
N LEU A 22 -0.41 -0.99 12.19
CA LEU A 22 -1.80 -0.57 12.38
C LEU A 22 -1.87 0.48 13.50
N ALA A 23 -2.73 1.47 13.31
CA ALA A 23 -3.04 2.51 14.27
C ALA A 23 -4.56 2.67 14.41
N GLU A 24 -4.99 3.45 15.42
CA GLU A 24 -6.40 3.86 15.61
C GLU A 24 -7.38 2.68 15.60
N GLY A 25 -7.07 1.63 16.36
CA GLY A 25 -7.93 0.44 16.44
C GLY A 25 -8.04 -0.34 15.13
N GLY A 26 -7.06 -0.21 14.23
CA GLY A 26 -7.00 -0.92 12.96
C GLY A 26 -7.59 -0.16 11.76
N ARG A 27 -8.03 1.08 11.96
CA ARG A 27 -8.61 1.92 10.89
C ARG A 27 -7.57 2.55 9.99
N THR A 28 -6.34 2.68 10.47
CA THR A 28 -5.27 3.33 9.71
C THR A 28 -3.99 2.52 9.75
N LEU A 29 -3.23 2.60 8.67
CA LEU A 29 -1.99 1.88 8.49
C LEU A 29 -0.86 2.89 8.27
N ARG A 30 -0.02 3.06 9.29
CA ARG A 30 1.17 3.91 9.22
C ARG A 30 2.27 3.15 8.52
N CYS A 31 2.80 3.71 7.44
CA CYS A 31 3.85 3.12 6.62
C CYS A 31 5.12 3.99 6.72
N GLY A 32 6.23 3.40 7.15
CA GLY A 32 7.54 4.07 7.11
C GLY A 32 7.95 4.43 5.68
N LEU A 33 7.67 3.54 4.74
CA LEU A 33 7.85 3.77 3.31
C LEU A 33 6.72 3.11 2.52
N LEU A 34 6.17 3.82 1.54
CA LEU A 34 5.24 3.29 0.55
C LEU A 34 5.82 3.48 -0.85
N PHE A 35 5.93 2.38 -1.57
CA PHE A 35 6.24 2.36 -3.00
C PHE A 35 4.97 2.01 -3.78
N VAL A 36 4.65 2.76 -4.83
CA VAL A 36 3.53 2.50 -5.74
C VAL A 36 4.04 2.48 -7.18
N MET A 37 3.71 1.43 -7.90
CA MET A 37 4.12 1.26 -9.29
C MET A 37 3.44 2.29 -10.19
N ARG A 38 4.18 2.78 -11.21
CA ARG A 38 3.67 3.71 -12.22
C ARG A 38 2.36 3.19 -12.84
N GLY A 39 1.47 4.12 -13.18
CA GLY A 39 0.20 3.81 -13.84
C GLY A 39 -0.78 3.01 -12.97
N GLN A 40 -0.61 2.98 -11.65
CA GLN A 40 -1.61 2.43 -10.74
C GLN A 40 -2.89 3.27 -10.84
N LYS A 41 -3.97 2.69 -11.39
CA LYS A 41 -5.23 3.41 -11.62
C LYS A 41 -6.24 3.26 -10.48
N ARG A 42 -6.18 2.15 -9.73
CA ARG A 42 -7.11 1.90 -8.63
C ARG A 42 -6.61 2.56 -7.36
N ARG A 43 -7.50 3.28 -6.70
CA ARG A 43 -7.22 3.92 -5.41
C ARG A 43 -7.24 2.93 -4.25
N VAL A 44 -7.99 1.83 -4.37
CA VAL A 44 -8.04 0.77 -3.36
C VAL A 44 -7.13 -0.38 -3.76
N LEU A 45 -6.31 -0.83 -2.82
CA LEU A 45 -5.41 -1.96 -2.96
C LEU A 45 -5.58 -2.92 -1.79
N THR A 46 -5.33 -4.20 -2.03
CA THR A 46 -5.17 -5.18 -0.96
C THR A 46 -3.67 -5.41 -0.77
N LEU A 47 -3.17 -5.10 0.42
CA LEU A 47 -1.81 -5.42 0.83
C LEU A 47 -1.84 -6.66 1.72
N LYS A 48 -0.84 -7.53 1.59
CA LYS A 48 -0.72 -8.78 2.34
C LYS A 48 0.60 -8.82 3.06
N ASP A 49 0.57 -9.20 4.33
CA ASP A 49 1.77 -9.54 5.08
C ASP A 49 2.27 -10.93 4.61
N PRO A 50 3.50 -11.04 4.08
CA PRO A 50 4.02 -12.31 3.60
C PRO A 50 4.29 -13.31 4.73
N GLN A 51 4.53 -12.85 5.96
CA GLN A 51 4.80 -13.68 7.13
C GLN A 51 3.52 -14.22 7.74
N THR A 52 2.59 -13.33 8.12
CA THR A 52 1.35 -13.72 8.83
C THR A 52 0.19 -14.07 7.90
N LYS A 53 0.33 -13.78 6.61
CA LYS A 53 -0.73 -13.86 5.58
C LYS A 53 -1.92 -12.93 5.81
N THR A 54 -1.89 -12.08 6.83
CA THR A 54 -2.92 -11.07 7.09
C THR A 54 -3.04 -10.12 5.91
N THR A 55 -4.28 -9.75 5.57
CA THR A 55 -4.57 -8.85 4.46
C THR A 55 -5.22 -7.57 4.96
N TYR A 56 -4.90 -6.47 4.28
CA TYR A 56 -5.43 -5.14 4.56
C TYR A 56 -5.91 -4.53 3.26
N ARG A 57 -7.20 -4.21 3.15
CA ARG A 57 -7.67 -3.31 2.10
C ARG A 57 -7.34 -1.89 2.50
N VAL A 58 -6.57 -1.19 1.68
CA VAL A 58 -6.13 0.17 1.96
C VAL A 58 -6.52 1.10 0.82
N ARG A 59 -6.79 2.36 1.16
CA ARG A 59 -7.03 3.43 0.20
C ARG A 59 -5.78 4.28 0.05
N LEU A 60 -5.23 4.30 -1.17
CA LEU A 60 -4.15 5.19 -1.57
C LEU A 60 -4.62 6.66 -1.59
N PRO A 61 -3.73 7.60 -1.23
CA PRO A 61 -3.92 9.02 -1.53
C PRO A 61 -4.09 9.25 -3.04
N LYS A 62 -4.98 10.19 -3.42
CA LYS A 62 -5.25 10.51 -4.82
C LYS A 62 -3.98 10.91 -5.59
N LEU A 63 -3.04 11.56 -4.92
CA LEU A 63 -1.76 11.98 -5.50
C LEU A 63 -0.84 10.83 -5.90
N LEU A 64 -1.09 9.59 -5.46
CA LEU A 64 -0.28 8.41 -5.84
C LEU A 64 -0.91 7.58 -6.96
N VAL A 65 -2.11 7.96 -7.40
CA VAL A 65 -2.86 7.27 -8.45
C VAL A 65 -2.59 7.95 -9.80
N GLY A 66 -2.38 7.15 -10.84
CA GLY A 66 -2.17 7.65 -12.20
C GLY A 66 -0.80 8.28 -12.47
N GLN A 67 0.15 8.13 -11.53
CA GLN A 67 1.49 8.69 -11.69
C GLN A 67 2.22 8.09 -12.89
N LYS A 68 2.87 8.95 -13.70
CA LYS A 68 3.66 8.55 -14.88
C LYS A 68 4.93 7.79 -14.51
N ARG A 69 5.49 8.09 -13.32
CA ARG A 69 6.65 7.43 -12.73
C ARG A 69 6.23 6.62 -11.50
N HIS A 70 7.11 5.76 -11.01
CA HIS A 70 6.91 5.11 -9.72
C HIS A 70 6.83 6.17 -8.62
N ALA A 71 5.91 6.00 -7.68
CA ALA A 71 5.78 6.91 -6.55
C ALA A 71 6.45 6.29 -5.32
N ARG A 72 7.20 7.11 -4.60
CA ARG A 72 7.84 6.75 -3.34
C ARG A 72 7.49 7.80 -2.30
N VAL A 73 6.86 7.38 -1.21
CA VAL A 73 6.46 8.29 -0.12
C VAL A 73 6.92 7.72 1.21
N SER A 74 7.62 8.55 1.98
CA SER A 74 8.06 8.21 3.33
C SER A 74 7.04 8.70 4.36
N ARG A 75 6.90 7.98 5.48
CA ARG A 75 6.08 8.36 6.64
C ARG A 75 4.64 8.74 6.27
N ILE A 76 3.92 7.81 5.63
CA ILE A 76 2.54 8.03 5.17
C ILE A 76 1.54 7.20 5.97
N GLN A 77 0.34 7.76 6.17
CA GLN A 77 -0.79 7.04 6.75
C GLN A 77 -1.78 6.68 5.64
N LEU A 78 -2.17 5.41 5.59
CA LEU A 78 -3.20 4.89 4.68
C LEU A 78 -4.48 4.58 5.47
N GLU A 79 -5.63 4.85 4.88
CA GLU A 79 -6.93 4.44 5.42
C GLU A 79 -7.10 2.94 5.15
N VAL A 80 -7.42 2.17 6.19
CA VAL A 80 -7.79 0.76 6.10
C VAL A 80 -9.31 0.67 5.96
N LEU A 81 -9.76 -0.06 4.97
CA LEU A 81 -11.17 -0.28 4.69
C LEU A 81 -11.65 -1.56 5.39
N PRO A 82 -12.92 -1.61 5.83
CA PRO A 82 -13.53 -2.83 6.33
C PRO A 82 -13.62 -3.94 5.27
#